data_AF-A0A9E3D8C2-F1
#
_entry.id   AF-A0A9E3D8C2-F1
#
_cell.length_a   1.000
_cell.length_b   1.000
_cell.length_c   1.000
_cell.angle_alpha   90.00
_cell.angle_beta   90.00
_cell.angle_gamma   90.00
#
_symmetry.space_group_name_H-M   'P 1'
#
loop_
_entity.id
_entity.type
_entity.pdbx_description
1 polymer ?
#
loop_
_entity_poly.entity_id
_entity_poly.type
_entity_poly.pdbx_seq_one_letter_code
_entity_poly.pdbx_strand_id
1 'polypeptide(L)'
;MSDPLSLNRPSLSDPPSAGLQQVQRHTELSRVLAFIGRSIDDVINDPIARNQVWCYFKLLKQIERQALIGELERQWNAVSV
;
A
#
# COMPACT_ATOMS: atom_id res chain seq x y z
N MET A 1 -25.37 -30.04 -44.76
CA MET A 1 -23.98 -30.00 -44.27
C MET A 1 -23.91 -28.92 -43.22
N SER A 2 -23.61 -29.32 -41.99
CA SER A 2 -23.28 -28.43 -40.89
C SER A 2 -21.99 -27.68 -41.21
N ASP A 3 -21.93 -26.39 -40.88
CA ASP A 3 -20.94 -25.98 -39.89
C ASP A 3 -21.54 -24.96 -38.90
N PRO A 4 -21.53 -25.27 -37.60
CA PRO A 4 -21.94 -24.43 -36.49
C PRO A 4 -20.77 -23.54 -36.02
N LEU A 5 -21.03 -22.57 -35.15
CA LEU A 5 -20.04 -21.72 -34.47
C LEU A 5 -19.54 -20.50 -35.24
N SER A 6 -20.46 -19.65 -35.71
CA SER A 6 -20.15 -18.21 -35.67
C SER A 6 -20.15 -17.76 -34.20
N LEU A 7 -19.05 -18.06 -33.51
CA LEU A 7 -18.71 -17.43 -32.25
C LEU A 7 -18.69 -15.93 -32.49
N ASN A 8 -19.70 -15.26 -31.94
CA ASN A 8 -19.72 -13.83 -31.74
C ASN A 8 -18.37 -13.46 -31.10
N ARG A 9 -17.42 -12.96 -31.89
CA ARG A 9 -16.12 -12.53 -31.38
C ARG A 9 -16.44 -11.33 -30.49
N PRO A 10 -16.24 -11.39 -29.16
CA PRO A 10 -16.34 -10.17 -28.37
C PRO A 10 -15.33 -9.20 -28.96
N SER A 11 -15.85 -8.08 -29.48
CA SER A 11 -15.02 -6.98 -29.91
C SER A 11 -14.16 -6.59 -28.72
N LEU A 12 -12.84 -6.71 -28.85
CA LEU A 12 -11.87 -6.31 -27.84
C LEU A 12 -11.72 -4.78 -27.80
N SER A 13 -12.82 -4.04 -27.93
CA SER A 13 -12.81 -2.59 -28.15
C SER A 13 -13.66 -1.79 -27.17
N ASP A 14 -14.26 -2.41 -26.17
CA ASP A 14 -14.86 -1.67 -25.05
C ASP A 14 -14.36 -2.29 -23.73
N PRO A 15 -13.32 -1.74 -23.08
CA PRO A 15 -13.11 -2.05 -21.69
C PRO A 15 -14.35 -1.54 -20.93
N PRO A 16 -15.00 -2.38 -20.10
CA PRO A 16 -16.01 -1.86 -19.19
C PRO A 16 -15.32 -0.76 -18.39
N SER A 17 -15.94 0.42 -18.33
CA SER A 17 -15.59 1.47 -17.37
C SER A 17 -15.98 1.00 -15.95
N ALA A 18 -15.52 -0.20 -15.57
CA ALA A 18 -15.40 -0.63 -14.20
C ALA A 18 -14.42 0.36 -13.59
N GLY A 19 -14.95 1.32 -12.82
CA GLY A 19 -14.16 2.35 -12.16
C GLY A 19 -12.95 1.72 -11.51
N LEU A 20 -11.78 1.90 -12.14
CA LEU A 20 -10.52 1.46 -11.58
C LEU A 20 -10.31 2.31 -10.34
N GLN A 21 -10.66 1.74 -9.18
CA GLN A 21 -10.38 2.34 -7.90
C GLN A 21 -8.86 2.29 -7.75
N GLN A 22 -8.20 3.37 -8.19
CA GLN A 22 -6.75 3.51 -8.08
C GLN A 22 -6.41 3.65 -6.60
N VAL A 23 -6.13 2.51 -5.95
CA VAL A 23 -5.60 2.49 -4.59
C VAL A 23 -4.18 3.04 -4.68
N GLN A 24 -4.00 4.33 -4.37
CA GLN A 24 -2.67 4.90 -4.16
C GLN A 24 -2.05 4.17 -2.96
N ARG A 25 -1.17 3.20 -3.25
CA ARG A 25 -0.33 2.59 -2.23
C ARG A 25 0.69 3.64 -1.81
N HIS A 26 0.33 4.46 -0.82
CA HIS A 26 1.30 5.32 -0.16
C HIS A 26 2.36 4.43 0.45
N THR A 27 3.57 4.50 -0.11
CA THR A 27 4.73 3.86 0.48
C THR A 27 4.94 4.42 1.90
N GLU A 28 5.50 3.62 2.79
CA GLU A 28 5.75 4.03 4.18
C GLU A 28 6.55 5.33 4.25
N LEU A 29 7.52 5.49 3.34
CA LEU A 29 8.28 6.72 3.19
C LEU A 29 7.36 7.91 2.84
N SER A 30 6.40 7.75 1.92
CA SER A 30 5.43 8.80 1.61
C SER A 30 4.59 9.20 2.84
N ARG A 31 4.22 8.24 3.69
CA ARG A 31 3.48 8.52 4.94
C ARG A 31 4.33 9.31 5.92
N VAL A 32 5.59 8.92 6.09
CA VAL A 32 6.55 9.61 6.96
C VAL A 32 6.82 11.04 6.45
N LEU A 33 7.03 11.20 5.15
CA LEU A 33 7.21 12.53 4.54
C LEU A 33 5.98 13.42 4.73
N ALA A 34 4.78 12.89 4.49
CA ALA A 34 3.54 13.62 4.71
C ALA A 34 3.32 14.01 6.18
N PHE A 35 3.70 13.12 7.12
CA PHE A 35 3.61 13.39 8.56
C PHE A 35 4.55 14.52 9.00
N ILE A 36 5.78 14.55 8.50
CA ILE A 36 6.79 15.57 8.86
C ILE A 36 6.58 16.87 8.03
N GLY A 37 5.80 16.81 6.95
CA GLY A 37 5.59 17.93 6.05
C GLY A 37 6.83 18.25 5.20
N ARG A 38 7.58 17.23 4.79
CA ARG A 38 8.82 17.38 4.02
C ARG A 38 8.71 16.72 2.65
N SER A 39 9.38 17.31 1.67
CA SER A 39 9.55 16.74 0.34
C SER A 39 10.75 15.79 0.28
N ILE A 40 10.84 15.01 -0.80
CA ILE A 40 12.03 14.19 -1.07
C ILE A 40 13.26 15.09 -1.28
N ASP A 41 13.07 16.25 -1.91
CA ASP A 41 14.15 17.21 -2.14
C ASP A 41 14.75 17.73 -0.83
N ASP A 42 13.93 17.95 0.20
CA ASP A 42 14.41 18.33 1.53
C ASP A 42 15.32 17.23 2.13
N VAL A 43 14.95 15.96 1.97
CA VAL A 43 15.72 14.82 2.51
C VAL A 43 17.09 14.66 1.83
N ILE A 44 17.16 15.00 0.55
CA ILE A 44 18.40 14.92 -0.22
C ILE A 44 19.33 16.07 0.18
N ASN A 45 18.79 17.28 0.29
CA ASN A 45 19.57 18.51 0.44
C ASN A 45 19.85 18.93 1.89
N ASP A 46 19.02 18.50 2.86
CA ASP A 46 19.17 18.84 4.27
C ASP A 46 19.47 17.58 5.12
N PRO A 47 20.67 17.48 5.74
CA PRO A 47 21.01 16.35 6.61
C PRO A 47 20.12 16.27 7.86
N ILE A 48 19.55 17.39 8.33
CA ILE A 48 18.63 17.41 9.48
C ILE A 48 17.30 16.76 9.07
N ALA A 49 16.73 17.17 7.94
CA ALA A 49 15.50 16.56 7.39
C ALA A 49 15.69 15.05 7.16
N ARG A 50 16.85 14.62 6.66
CA ARG A 50 17.17 13.20 6.51
C ARG A 50 17.15 12.43 7.82
N ASN A 51 17.76 12.98 8.87
CA ASN A 51 17.78 12.36 10.19
C ASN A 51 16.37 12.28 10.79
N GLN A 52 15.56 13.33 10.63
CA GLN A 52 14.16 13.32 11.06
C GLN A 52 13.36 12.20 10.39
N VAL A 53 13.43 12.11 9.06
CA VAL A 53 12.74 11.05 8.30
C VAL A 53 13.19 9.67 8.76
N TRP A 54 14.49 9.46 8.97
CA TRP A 54 15.00 8.18 9.44
C TRP A 54 14.50 7.81 10.85
N CYS A 55 14.47 8.77 11.78
CA CYS A 55 13.93 8.56 13.13
C CYS A 55 12.45 8.18 13.10
N TYR A 56 11.62 8.92 12.36
CA TYR A 56 10.19 8.64 12.26
C TYR A 56 9.90 7.34 11.51
N PHE A 57 10.70 7.01 10.49
CA PHE A 57 10.59 5.72 9.81
C PHE A 57 10.87 4.55 10.77
N LYS A 58 11.89 4.65 11.62
CA LYS A 58 12.15 3.65 12.66
C LYS A 58 11.02 3.53 13.66
N LEU A 59 10.47 4.65 14.10
CA LEU A 59 9.34 4.67 15.03
C LEU A 59 8.11 3.98 14.41
N LEU A 60 7.80 4.26 13.15
CA LEU A 60 6.74 3.59 12.41
C LEU A 60 6.93 2.08 12.42
N LYS A 61 8.14 1.60 12.09
CA LYS A 61 8.45 0.16 12.11
C LYS A 61 8.31 -0.48 13.49
N GLN A 62 8.67 0.23 14.54
CA GLN A 62 8.48 -0.25 15.89
C GLN A 62 6.99 -0.38 16.23
N ILE A 63 6.17 0.62 15.89
CA ILE A 63 4.73 0.60 16.13
C ILE A 63 4.05 -0.52 15.33
N GLU A 64 4.35 -0.65 14.04
CA GLU A 64 3.81 -1.71 13.18
C GLU A 64 4.12 -3.10 13.74
N ARG A 65 5.36 -3.31 14.21
CA ARG A 65 5.76 -4.57 14.82
C ARG A 65 4.98 -4.87 16.10
N GLN A 66 4.84 -3.89 16.99
CA GLN A 66 4.11 -4.06 18.24
C GLN A 66 2.62 -4.34 17.99
N ALA A 67 2.00 -3.63 17.04
CA ALA A 67 0.63 -3.87 16.64
C ALA A 67 0.42 -5.29 16.08
N LEU A 68 1.36 -5.77 15.26
CA LEU A 68 1.33 -7.12 14.71
C LEU A 68 1.49 -8.18 15.81
N ILE A 69 2.39 -7.98 16.76
CA ILE A 69 2.55 -8.90 17.91
C ILE A 69 1.25 -8.96 18.71
N GLY A 70 0.68 -7.82 19.10
CA GLY A 70 -0.57 -7.79 19.86
C GLY A 70 -1.74 -8.41 19.09
N GLU A 71 -1.76 -8.28 17.76
CA GLU A 71 -2.77 -8.95 16.94
C GLU A 71 -2.59 -10.47 16.90
N LEU A 72 -1.35 -10.95 16.76
CA LEU A 72 -1.05 -12.38 16.79
C LEU A 72 -1.37 -13.00 18.16
N GLU A 73 -1.06 -12.30 19.26
CA GLU A 73 -1.42 -12.73 20.61
C GLU A 73 -2.93 -12.84 20.79
N ARG A 74 -3.70 -11.87 20.27
CA ARG A 74 -5.17 -11.92 20.29
C ARG A 74 -5.71 -13.10 19.50
N GLN A 75 -5.20 -13.34 18.30
CA GLN A 75 -5.62 -14.47 17.47
C GLN A 75 -5.29 -15.81 18.13
N TRP A 76 -4.09 -15.94 18.71
CA TRP A 76 -3.67 -17.15 19.39
C TRP A 76 -4.56 -17.46 20.61
N ASN A 77 -4.82 -16.45 21.45
CA ASN A 77 -5.63 -16.63 22.65
C ASN A 77 -7.13 -16.83 22.33
N ALA A 78 -7.64 -16.26 21.23
CA ALA A 78 -9.02 -16.44 20.80
C ALA A 78 -9.33 -17.86 20.30
N VAL A 79 -8.33 -18.64 19.90
CA VAL A 79 -8.49 -20.07 19.52
C VAL A 79 -8.43 -21.00 20.75
N SER A 80 -8.01 -20.50 21.91
CA SER A 80 -7.78 -21.31 23.12
C SER A 80 -8.95 -21.37 24.12
N VAL A 81 -10.10 -20.77 23.77
CA VAL A 81 -11.38 -20.83 24.51
C VAL A 81 -12.39 -21.63 23.70
#